data_AF-A0A0R3FD06-F1
#
_entry.id   AF-A0A0R3FD06-F1
#
_cell.length_a   1.000
_cell.length_b   1.000
_cell.length_c   1.000
_cell.angle_alpha   90.00
_cell.angle_beta   90.00
_cell.angle_gamma   90.00
#
_symmetry.space_group_name_H-M   'P 1'
#
loop_
_entity.id
_entity.type
_entity.pdbx_description
1 polymer ?
#
loop_
_entity_poly.entity_id
_entity_poly.type
_entity_poly.pdbx_seq_one_letter_code
_entity_poly.pdbx_strand_id
1 'polypeptide(L)'
;MSAERLQEEIAKLAPKGSSEEGYAAAEAAIAQMADQIAALVPGLTWKWHDDGLHWLSCLQDTRYETPAEESVLAVTRNTRSALFSGPIPEDVWPAAVKIVEDKARGFGITQWAGNTDVAQNHDIVIHDNDYNPDPNNQWTNSFEIGTRVVARLAGSVGCRLWQKSLDRYQSEQGNPPASGTR
;
A
#
# COMPACT_ATOMS: atom_id res chain seq x y z
N MET A 1 -21.21 -13.85 4.14
CA MET A 1 -20.36 -14.17 5.32
C MET A 1 -21.22 -14.09 6.58
N SER A 2 -20.98 -14.90 7.62
CA SER A 2 -21.71 -14.75 8.90
C SER A 2 -21.24 -13.50 9.65
N ALA A 3 -22.06 -12.97 10.56
CA ALA A 3 -21.68 -11.81 11.38
C ALA A 3 -20.45 -12.09 12.26
N GLU A 4 -20.36 -13.29 12.82
CA GLU A 4 -19.21 -13.76 13.59
C GLU A 4 -17.94 -13.77 12.74
N ARG A 5 -18.00 -14.33 11.52
CA ARG A 5 -16.86 -14.35 10.62
C ARG A 5 -16.43 -12.95 10.18
N LEU A 6 -17.40 -12.04 9.99
CA LEU A 6 -17.08 -10.65 9.68
C LEU A 6 -16.29 -9.99 10.83
N GLN A 7 -16.72 -10.21 12.07
CA GLN A 7 -16.05 -9.67 13.24
C GLN A 7 -14.63 -10.22 13.41
N GLU A 8 -14.42 -11.51 13.13
CA GLU A 8 -13.08 -12.11 13.11
C GLU A 8 -12.16 -11.42 12.10
N GLU A 9 -12.64 -11.14 10.88
CA GLU A 9 -11.85 -10.46 9.85
C GLU A 9 -11.53 -9.00 10.24
N ILE A 10 -12.50 -8.27 10.83
CA ILE A 10 -12.26 -6.92 11.35
C ILE A 10 -11.19 -6.95 12.44
N ALA A 11 -11.28 -7.89 13.39
CA ALA A 11 -10.31 -8.02 14.49
C ALA A 11 -8.90 -8.35 14.00
N LYS A 12 -8.75 -9.12 12.92
CA LYS A 12 -7.43 -9.40 12.29
C LYS A 12 -6.83 -8.16 11.62
N LEU A 13 -7.67 -7.28 11.07
CA LEU A 13 -7.22 -6.09 10.36
C LEU A 13 -6.95 -4.90 11.29
N ALA A 14 -7.65 -4.80 12.42
CA ALA A 14 -7.54 -3.67 13.34
C ALA A 14 -6.09 -3.37 13.82
N PRO A 15 -5.23 -4.36 14.15
CA PRO A 15 -3.84 -4.10 14.54
C PRO A 15 -2.99 -3.48 13.43
N LYS A 16 -3.41 -3.60 12.16
CA LYS A 16 -2.69 -2.97 11.05
C LYS A 16 -2.87 -1.45 11.04
N GLY A 17 -3.85 -0.89 11.75
CA GLY A 17 -4.21 0.53 11.68
C GLY A 17 -5.13 0.83 10.49
N SER A 18 -5.37 2.11 10.20
CA SER A 18 -6.28 2.50 9.12
C SER A 18 -5.61 2.50 7.75
N SER A 19 -6.43 2.42 6.71
CA SER A 19 -5.99 2.58 5.33
C SER A 19 -5.41 3.97 5.07
N GLU A 20 -6.03 5.01 5.63
CA GLU A 20 -5.57 6.39 5.57
C GLU A 20 -4.18 6.58 6.18
N GLU A 21 -3.94 6.02 7.37
CA GLU A 21 -2.64 6.06 8.05
C GLU A 21 -1.56 5.33 7.23
N GLY A 22 -1.89 4.13 6.74
CA GLY A 22 -0.97 3.35 5.91
C GLY A 22 -0.61 4.08 4.61
N TYR A 23 -1.62 4.68 3.94
CA TYR A 23 -1.43 5.47 2.73
C TYR A 23 -0.53 6.68 2.97
N ALA A 24 -0.79 7.45 4.03
CA ALA A 24 0.03 8.61 4.36
C ALA A 24 1.49 8.22 4.69
N ALA A 25 1.69 7.12 5.40
CA ALA A 25 3.02 6.59 5.70
C ALA A 25 3.76 6.14 4.43
N ALA A 26 3.07 5.46 3.52
CA ALA A 26 3.64 5.01 2.25
C ALA A 26 4.02 6.20 1.35
N GLU A 27 3.18 7.22 1.21
CA GLU A 27 3.53 8.42 0.45
C GLU A 27 4.68 9.21 1.06
N ALA A 28 4.73 9.33 2.39
CA ALA A 28 5.87 9.94 3.06
C ALA A 28 7.17 9.16 2.78
N ALA A 29 7.10 7.82 2.70
CA ALA A 29 8.24 7.00 2.33
C ALA A 29 8.64 7.20 0.86
N ILE A 30 7.68 7.27 -0.06
CA ILE A 30 7.92 7.56 -1.48
C ILE A 30 8.60 8.91 -1.67
N ALA A 31 8.14 9.97 -0.98
CA ALA A 31 8.79 11.27 -1.04
C ALA A 31 10.26 11.19 -0.59
N GLN A 32 10.53 10.54 0.55
CA GLN A 32 11.88 10.41 1.09
C GLN A 32 12.81 9.60 0.18
N MET A 33 12.31 8.52 -0.42
CA MET A 33 13.06 7.72 -1.39
C MET A 33 13.31 8.52 -2.67
N ALA A 34 12.31 9.23 -3.18
CA ALA A 34 12.44 10.05 -4.38
C ALA A 34 13.43 11.21 -4.18
N ASP A 35 13.44 11.86 -3.01
CA ASP A 35 14.44 12.87 -2.65
C ASP A 35 15.85 12.29 -2.63
N GLN A 36 16.03 11.10 -2.04
CA GLN A 36 17.33 10.42 -1.99
C GLN A 36 17.81 10.01 -3.39
N ILE A 37 16.92 9.46 -4.23
CA ILE A 37 17.23 9.06 -5.61
C ILE A 37 17.56 10.29 -6.46
N ALA A 38 16.78 11.36 -6.37
CA ALA A 38 17.04 12.61 -7.10
C ALA A 38 18.40 13.21 -6.73
N ALA A 39 18.82 13.11 -5.46
CA ALA A 39 20.12 13.57 -5.00
C ALA A 39 21.31 12.77 -5.60
N LEU A 40 21.09 11.56 -6.14
CA LEU A 40 22.13 10.78 -6.81
C LEU A 40 22.47 11.31 -8.22
N VAL A 41 21.59 12.09 -8.84
CA VAL A 41 21.70 12.49 -10.25
C VAL A 41 21.62 14.01 -10.36
N PRO A 42 22.72 14.70 -10.73
CA PRO A 42 22.72 16.16 -10.87
C PRO A 42 21.61 16.67 -11.79
N GLY A 43 20.73 17.54 -11.27
CA GLY A 43 19.63 18.14 -12.02
C GLY A 43 18.37 17.26 -12.14
N LEU A 44 18.38 16.03 -11.61
CA LEU A 44 17.17 15.22 -11.53
C LEU A 44 16.24 15.78 -10.46
N THR A 45 14.96 15.85 -10.80
CA THR A 45 13.89 16.30 -9.90
C THR A 45 12.73 15.31 -9.98
N TRP A 46 11.77 15.41 -9.07
CA TRP A 46 10.56 14.59 -9.13
C TRP A 46 9.33 15.42 -8.76
N LYS A 47 8.15 14.92 -9.15
CA LYS A 47 6.86 15.48 -8.78
C LYS A 47 5.86 14.37 -8.48
N TRP A 48 4.83 14.68 -7.70
CA TRP A 48 3.70 13.79 -7.55
C TRP A 48 2.94 13.63 -8.87
N HIS A 49 2.55 12.39 -9.15
CA HIS A 49 1.66 12.01 -10.22
C HIS A 49 0.50 11.19 -9.66
N ASP A 50 -0.71 11.52 -10.09
CA ASP A 50 -1.92 10.82 -9.71
C ASP A 50 -2.24 9.76 -10.77
N ASP A 51 -2.05 8.49 -10.40
CA ASP A 51 -2.27 7.33 -11.25
C ASP A 51 -3.76 6.89 -11.34
N GLY A 52 -4.68 7.60 -10.67
CA GLY A 52 -6.12 7.37 -10.79
C GLY A 52 -6.72 6.58 -9.63
N LEU A 53 -7.29 5.39 -9.87
CA LEU A 53 -8.06 4.66 -8.85
C LEU A 53 -7.18 4.32 -7.62
N HIS A 54 -7.39 5.06 -6.53
CA HIS A 54 -6.58 4.96 -5.31
C HIS A 54 -7.00 3.85 -4.36
N TRP A 55 -8.16 3.21 -4.55
CA TRP A 55 -8.64 2.21 -3.60
C TRP A 55 -9.50 1.11 -4.23
N LEU A 56 -9.45 -0.07 -3.61
CA LEU A 56 -10.33 -1.21 -3.90
C LEU A 56 -10.81 -1.81 -2.58
N SER A 57 -12.07 -2.25 -2.53
CA SER A 57 -12.60 -2.95 -1.36
C SER A 57 -11.96 -4.33 -1.25
N CYS A 58 -11.46 -4.65 -0.06
CA CYS A 58 -10.96 -5.99 0.29
C CYS A 58 -11.82 -6.67 1.37
N LEU A 59 -12.63 -5.90 2.11
CA LEU A 59 -13.65 -6.43 3.02
C LEU A 59 -14.93 -5.60 2.92
N GLN A 60 -16.05 -6.29 2.70
CA GLN A 60 -17.37 -5.70 2.60
C GLN A 60 -18.37 -6.44 3.49
N ASP A 61 -19.26 -5.69 4.12
CA ASP A 61 -20.40 -6.22 4.85
C ASP A 61 -21.50 -6.61 3.85
N THR A 62 -21.67 -7.91 3.64
CA THR A 62 -22.64 -8.44 2.68
C THR A 62 -24.10 -8.38 3.18
N ARG A 63 -24.36 -7.81 4.37
CA ARG A 63 -25.73 -7.58 4.85
C ARG A 63 -26.43 -6.42 4.14
N TYR A 64 -25.67 -5.57 3.45
CA TYR A 64 -26.24 -4.53 2.60
C TYR A 64 -26.65 -5.14 1.26
N GLU A 65 -27.92 -4.99 0.88
CA GLU A 65 -28.48 -5.55 -0.35
C GLU A 65 -27.90 -4.93 -1.63
N THR A 66 -27.41 -3.70 -1.53
CA THR A 66 -26.69 -2.99 -2.59
C THR A 66 -25.29 -2.61 -2.12
N PRO A 67 -24.24 -2.79 -2.95
CA PRO A 67 -22.90 -2.30 -2.65
C PRO A 67 -22.92 -0.77 -2.45
N ALA A 68 -23.01 -0.34 -1.20
CA ALA A 68 -22.89 1.05 -0.79
C ALA A 68 -21.49 1.28 -0.22
N GLU A 69 -20.96 2.49 -0.29
CA GLU A 69 -19.67 2.83 0.34
C GLU A 69 -19.66 2.51 1.86
N GLU A 70 -20.83 2.57 2.49
CA GLU A 70 -21.09 2.23 3.89
C GLU A 70 -20.89 0.76 4.20
N SER A 71 -21.04 -0.12 3.21
CA SER A 71 -20.79 -1.55 3.34
C SER A 71 -19.30 -1.89 3.23
N VAL A 72 -18.46 -0.99 2.72
CA VAL A 72 -17.02 -1.21 2.58
C VAL A 72 -16.34 -0.95 3.91
N LEU A 73 -15.75 -2.01 4.47
CA LEU A 73 -15.15 -1.98 5.81
C LEU A 73 -13.63 -1.84 5.75
N ALA A 74 -13.01 -2.47 4.76
CA ALA A 74 -11.57 -2.42 4.54
C ALA A 74 -11.27 -2.19 3.07
N VAL A 75 -10.20 -1.45 2.82
CA VAL A 75 -9.71 -1.15 1.48
C VAL A 75 -8.20 -1.35 1.40
N THR A 76 -7.73 -1.76 0.23
CA THR A 76 -6.33 -1.55 -0.17
C THR A 76 -6.24 -0.16 -0.81
N ARG A 77 -5.05 0.44 -0.83
CA ARG A 77 -4.84 1.69 -1.57
C ARG A 77 -3.55 1.68 -2.38
N ASN A 78 -3.63 2.14 -3.61
CA ASN A 78 -2.46 2.53 -4.38
C ASN A 78 -2.09 3.96 -3.98
N THR A 79 -0.79 4.26 -3.88
CA THR A 79 -0.33 5.63 -3.64
C THR A 79 -0.31 6.42 -4.95
N ARG A 80 -0.20 7.75 -4.82
CA ARG A 80 0.39 8.54 -5.92
C ARG A 80 1.82 8.06 -6.18
N SER A 81 2.29 8.23 -7.40
CA SER A 81 3.68 7.95 -7.76
C SER A 81 4.53 9.23 -7.72
N ALA A 82 5.81 9.07 -7.39
CA ALA A 82 6.83 10.06 -7.67
C ALA A 82 7.34 9.85 -9.10
N LEU A 83 7.13 10.85 -9.95
CA LEU A 83 7.55 10.88 -11.33
C LEU A 83 8.83 11.70 -11.46
N PHE A 84 9.93 11.07 -11.87
CA PHE A 84 11.19 11.76 -12.08
C PHE A 84 11.18 12.55 -13.40
N SER A 85 11.89 13.67 -13.45
CA SER A 85 11.96 14.56 -14.61
C SER A 85 12.84 14.04 -15.75
N GLY A 86 13.60 12.98 -15.51
CA GLY A 86 14.49 12.32 -16.46
C GLY A 86 14.81 10.88 -16.05
N PRO A 87 15.62 10.16 -16.83
CA PRO A 87 16.01 8.79 -16.52
C PRO A 87 16.93 8.74 -15.30
N ILE A 88 16.85 7.64 -14.55
CA ILE A 88 17.89 7.25 -13.58
C ILE A 88 19.01 6.56 -14.37
N PRO A 89 20.26 7.04 -14.35
CA PRO A 89 21.38 6.42 -15.06
C PRO A 89 21.65 4.98 -14.61
N GLU A 90 22.13 4.14 -15.52
CA GLU A 90 22.44 2.72 -15.28
C GLU A 90 23.47 2.49 -14.17
N ASP A 91 24.49 3.35 -14.10
CA ASP A 91 25.51 3.30 -13.06
C ASP A 91 25.00 3.72 -11.68
N VAL A 92 23.88 4.45 -11.64
CA VAL A 92 23.19 4.91 -10.43
C VAL A 92 22.07 3.95 -10.01
N TRP A 93 21.51 3.18 -10.96
CA TRP A 93 20.36 2.31 -10.74
C TRP A 93 20.51 1.37 -9.53
N PRO A 94 21.62 0.64 -9.33
CA PRO A 94 21.78 -0.22 -8.15
C PRO A 94 21.67 0.53 -6.82
N ALA A 95 22.14 1.78 -6.75
CA ALA A 95 22.01 2.61 -5.57
C ALA A 95 20.56 3.07 -5.35
N ALA A 96 19.83 3.40 -6.43
CA ALA A 96 18.41 3.74 -6.37
C ALA A 96 17.57 2.56 -5.87
N VAL A 97 17.82 1.34 -6.38
CA VAL A 97 17.15 0.11 -5.90
C VAL A 97 17.44 -0.12 -4.43
N LYS A 98 18.68 0.04 -3.99
CA LYS A 98 19.05 -0.14 -2.58
C LYS A 98 18.31 0.84 -1.65
N ILE A 99 18.11 2.10 -2.06
CA ILE A 99 17.30 3.06 -1.31
C ILE A 99 15.87 2.53 -1.12
N VAL A 100 15.27 1.98 -2.17
CA VAL A 100 13.92 1.43 -2.13
C VAL A 100 13.85 0.22 -1.20
N GLU A 101 14.80 -0.72 -1.33
CA GLU A 101 14.89 -1.90 -0.46
C GLU A 101 15.08 -1.54 1.02
N ASP A 102 15.99 -0.61 1.31
CA ASP A 102 16.27 -0.18 2.68
C ASP A 102 15.04 0.47 3.33
N LYS A 103 14.28 1.26 2.56
CA LYS A 103 13.03 1.86 3.04
C LYS A 103 11.92 0.83 3.19
N ALA A 104 11.78 -0.07 2.22
CA ALA A 104 10.79 -1.15 2.19
C ALA A 104 10.90 -2.06 3.42
N ARG A 105 12.13 -2.38 3.87
CA ARG A 105 12.36 -3.15 5.10
C ARG A 105 11.66 -2.54 6.33
N GLY A 106 11.58 -1.21 6.42
CA GLY A 106 10.87 -0.51 7.50
C GLY A 106 9.36 -0.76 7.52
N PHE A 107 8.77 -1.24 6.42
CA PHE A 107 7.37 -1.63 6.28
C PHE A 107 7.16 -3.15 6.42
N GLY A 108 8.20 -3.91 6.80
CA GLY A 108 8.16 -5.37 6.79
C GLY A 108 8.15 -5.98 5.38
N ILE A 109 8.45 -5.18 4.36
CA ILE A 109 8.53 -5.58 2.96
C ILE A 109 9.92 -6.15 2.72
N THR A 110 10.00 -7.45 2.45
CA THR A 110 11.28 -8.16 2.31
C THR A 110 11.32 -9.13 1.12
N GLN A 111 10.21 -9.34 0.42
CA GLN A 111 10.15 -10.25 -0.72
C GLN A 111 10.21 -9.49 -2.04
N TRP A 112 11.17 -9.85 -2.87
CA TRP A 112 11.25 -9.40 -4.24
C TRP A 112 10.26 -10.20 -5.11
N ALA A 113 9.36 -9.53 -5.83
CA ALA A 113 8.51 -10.19 -6.82
C ALA A 113 8.29 -9.27 -8.03
N GLY A 114 9.16 -9.38 -9.03
CA GLY A 114 9.12 -8.58 -10.26
C GLY A 114 10.40 -8.78 -11.07
N ASN A 115 10.26 -9.01 -12.38
CA ASN A 115 11.19 -9.86 -13.15
C ASN A 115 12.04 -9.13 -14.21
N THR A 116 11.93 -7.80 -14.35
CA THR A 116 12.67 -7.10 -15.42
C THR A 116 13.61 -6.07 -14.84
N ASP A 117 14.84 -6.50 -14.55
CA ASP A 117 15.95 -5.61 -14.22
C ASP A 117 17.03 -5.78 -15.28
N VAL A 118 16.81 -5.20 -16.45
CA VAL A 118 17.76 -5.21 -17.56
C VAL A 118 18.02 -3.78 -18.00
N ALA A 119 19.19 -3.55 -18.61
CA ALA A 119 19.58 -2.23 -19.09
C ALA A 119 18.46 -1.60 -19.93
N GLN A 120 18.12 -0.35 -19.61
CA GLN A 120 17.09 0.47 -20.26
C GLN A 120 15.65 -0.03 -20.09
N ASN A 121 15.43 -1.07 -19.28
CA ASN A 121 14.11 -1.58 -18.96
C ASN A 121 14.11 -2.18 -17.55
N HIS A 122 14.01 -1.29 -16.57
CA HIS A 122 13.91 -1.69 -15.17
C HIS A 122 12.46 -1.59 -14.70
N ASP A 123 12.00 -2.59 -13.95
CA ASP A 123 10.70 -2.68 -13.33
C ASP A 123 10.79 -3.67 -12.16
N ILE A 124 11.04 -3.11 -10.98
CA ILE A 124 11.25 -3.85 -9.74
C ILE A 124 10.08 -3.54 -8.82
N VAL A 125 9.38 -4.59 -8.40
CA VAL A 125 8.35 -4.54 -7.35
C VAL A 125 8.81 -5.38 -6.17
N ILE A 126 8.70 -4.80 -4.97
CA ILE A 126 9.04 -5.45 -3.71
C ILE A 126 7.77 -5.51 -2.87
N HIS A 127 7.40 -6.70 -2.43
CA HIS A 127 6.18 -6.98 -1.66
C HIS A 127 6.49 -7.43 -0.23
N ASP A 128 5.49 -7.29 0.65
CA ASP A 128 5.52 -7.92 1.96
C ASP A 128 5.43 -9.45 1.87
N ASN A 129 5.68 -10.11 3.01
CA ASN A 129 5.76 -11.56 3.07
C ASN A 129 4.41 -12.26 2.87
N ASP A 130 3.31 -11.50 2.88
CA ASP A 130 1.96 -12.01 2.65
C ASP A 130 1.62 -11.99 1.14
N TYR A 131 2.60 -11.73 0.26
CA TYR A 131 2.41 -11.68 -1.19
C TYR A 131 1.80 -12.98 -1.71
N ASN A 132 0.60 -12.84 -2.27
CA ASN A 132 -0.06 -13.90 -3.01
C ASN A 132 -0.13 -13.50 -4.49
N PRO A 133 0.51 -14.26 -5.40
CA PRO A 133 0.47 -13.99 -6.82
C PRO A 133 -0.91 -14.27 -7.46
N ASP A 134 -1.89 -14.77 -6.71
CA ASP A 134 -3.28 -14.82 -7.15
C ASP A 134 -3.78 -13.40 -7.44
N PRO A 135 -4.19 -13.09 -8.69
CA PRO A 135 -4.65 -11.76 -9.06
C PRO A 135 -5.85 -11.26 -8.22
N ASN A 136 -6.56 -12.16 -7.54
CA ASN A 136 -7.71 -11.85 -6.68
C ASN A 136 -7.33 -11.63 -5.20
N ASN A 137 -6.07 -11.79 -4.82
CA ASN A 137 -5.60 -11.71 -3.44
C ASN A 137 -4.32 -10.87 -3.28
N GLN A 138 -4.21 -9.80 -4.06
CA GLN A 138 -3.01 -8.96 -4.15
C GLN A 138 -2.95 -7.84 -3.11
N TRP A 139 -3.64 -8.00 -1.96
CA TRP A 139 -3.81 -6.93 -0.97
C TRP A 139 -2.60 -6.77 -0.04
N THR A 140 -1.41 -6.64 -0.62
CA THR A 140 -0.13 -6.54 0.07
C THR A 140 0.48 -5.16 -0.01
N ASN A 141 1.28 -4.82 1.00
CA ASN A 141 2.12 -3.64 0.92
C ASN A 141 3.21 -3.88 -0.13
N SER A 142 3.46 -2.89 -0.98
CA SER A 142 4.55 -2.96 -1.94
C SER A 142 5.11 -1.59 -2.28
N PHE A 143 6.35 -1.59 -2.78
CA PHE A 143 6.94 -0.46 -3.48
C PHE A 143 7.42 -0.93 -4.85
N GLU A 144 7.24 -0.07 -5.85
CA GLU A 144 7.68 -0.30 -7.23
C GLU A 144 8.61 0.83 -7.66
N ILE A 145 9.78 0.48 -8.21
CA ILE A 145 10.63 1.40 -8.96
C ILE A 145 10.81 0.88 -10.39
N GLY A 146 10.53 1.73 -11.38
CA GLY A 146 10.60 1.31 -12.78
C GLY A 146 10.92 2.45 -13.74
N THR A 147 11.37 2.10 -14.94
CA THR A 147 11.80 3.02 -16.01
C THR A 147 11.11 2.77 -17.36
N ARG A 148 10.23 1.76 -17.46
CA ARG A 148 9.65 1.24 -18.72
C ARG A 148 9.03 2.28 -19.66
N VAL A 149 8.44 3.34 -19.09
CA VAL A 149 7.89 4.49 -19.85
C VAL A 149 8.53 5.79 -19.36
N VAL A 150 8.76 5.88 -18.06
CA VAL A 150 9.37 6.99 -17.34
C VAL A 150 9.88 6.46 -16.01
N ALA A 151 10.94 7.04 -15.47
CA ALA A 151 11.40 6.71 -14.13
C ALA A 151 10.29 7.09 -13.11
N ARG A 152 9.76 6.09 -12.41
CA ARG A 152 8.68 6.22 -11.43
C ARG A 152 8.99 5.45 -10.16
N LEU A 153 8.49 5.95 -9.04
CA LEU A 153 8.43 5.25 -7.76
C LEU A 153 6.99 5.29 -7.26
N ALA A 154 6.39 4.12 -7.01
CA ALA A 154 5.03 3.99 -6.53
C ALA A 154 4.96 3.00 -5.36
N GLY A 155 3.78 2.89 -4.74
CA GLY A 155 3.54 1.88 -3.74
C GLY A 155 2.07 1.50 -3.65
N SER A 156 1.82 0.39 -2.96
CA SER A 156 0.51 -0.06 -2.54
C SER A 156 0.54 -0.34 -1.05
N VAL A 157 -0.59 -0.10 -0.41
CA VAL A 157 -0.85 -0.47 0.98
C VAL A 157 -1.88 -1.59 0.98
N GLY A 158 -1.53 -2.69 1.65
CA GLY A 158 -2.37 -3.87 1.72
C GLY A 158 -3.70 -3.62 2.44
N CYS A 159 -4.54 -4.66 2.51
CA CYS A 159 -5.88 -4.53 3.08
C CYS A 159 -5.82 -4.01 4.53
N ARG A 160 -6.50 -2.88 4.77
CA ARG A 160 -6.61 -2.22 6.08
C ARG A 160 -8.02 -1.72 6.28
N LEU A 161 -8.47 -1.65 7.54
CA LEU A 161 -9.76 -1.06 7.85
C LEU A 161 -9.80 0.38 7.33
N TRP A 162 -10.91 0.75 6.72
CA TRP A 162 -11.19 2.15 6.46
C TRP A 162 -11.27 2.87 7.83
N GLN A 163 -10.72 4.09 7.97
CA GLN A 163 -10.74 4.84 9.23
C GLN A 163 -12.11 4.79 9.93
N LYS A 164 -13.20 5.05 9.20
CA LYS A 164 -14.57 4.98 9.74
C LYS A 164 -14.92 3.63 10.39
N SER A 165 -14.41 2.53 9.83
CA SER A 165 -14.61 1.18 10.34
C SER A 165 -13.71 0.87 11.53
N LEU A 166 -12.48 1.37 11.52
CA LEU A 166 -11.55 1.24 12.65
C LEU A 166 -12.08 1.99 13.87
N ASP A 167 -12.53 3.23 13.70
CA ASP A 167 -13.11 4.05 14.77
C ASP A 167 -14.33 3.36 15.39
N ARG A 168 -15.21 2.82 14.53
CA ARG A 168 -16.37 2.05 14.97
C ARG A 168 -15.95 0.83 15.79
N TYR A 169 -15.04 0.01 15.27
CA TYR A 169 -14.54 -1.17 15.97
C TYR A 169 -13.97 -0.82 17.36
N GLN A 170 -13.14 0.22 17.45
CA GLN A 170 -12.54 0.65 18.71
C GLN A 170 -13.60 1.16 19.71
N SER A 171 -14.62 1.89 19.23
CA SER A 171 -15.72 2.36 20.08
C SER A 171 -16.57 1.21 20.66
N GLU A 172 -16.77 0.15 19.88
CA GLU A 172 -17.51 -1.06 20.29
C GLU A 172 -16.70 -1.92 21.27
N GLN A 173 -15.36 -1.94 21.17
CA GLN A 173 -14.49 -2.61 22.14
C GLN A 173 -14.41 -1.86 23.48
N GLY A 174 -14.49 -0.53 23.46
CA GLY A 174 -14.49 0.33 24.66
C GLY A 174 -15.81 0.33 25.44
N ASN A 175 -16.91 -0.07 24.80
CA ASN A 175 -18.23 -0.24 25.40
C ASN A 175 -18.67 -1.71 25.22
N PRO A 176 -18.17 -2.65 26.05
CA PRO A 176 -18.69 -4.00 25.99
C PRO A 176 -20.22 -3.95 26.17
N PRO A 177 -21.00 -4.67 25.36
CA PRO A 177 -22.45 -4.67 25.52
C PRO A 177 -22.77 -5.03 26.97
N ALA A 178 -23.55 -4.19 27.63
CA ALA A 178 -24.05 -4.47 28.96
C ALA A 178 -24.66 -5.87 28.90
N SER A 179 -24.05 -6.81 29.64
CA SER A 179 -24.45 -8.20 29.72
C SER A 179 -25.96 -8.24 29.98
N GLY A 180 -26.74 -8.48 28.93
CA GLY A 180 -28.19 -8.55 29.04
C GLY A 180 -28.53 -9.74 29.91
N THR A 181 -28.91 -9.48 31.17
CA THR A 181 -29.56 -10.45 32.04
C THR A 181 -30.80 -10.98 31.33
N ARG A 182 -30.78 -12.29 31.12
CA ARG A 182 -31.88 -13.11 30.63
C ARG A 182 -33.00 -13.20 31.66
#